data_AF-A0A1V3WED7-F1
#
_entry.id   AF-A0A1V3WED7-F1
#
_cell.length_a   1.000
_cell.length_b   1.000
_cell.length_c   1.000
_cell.angle_alpha   90.00
_cell.angle_beta   90.00
_cell.angle_gamma   90.00
#
_symmetry.space_group_name_H-M   'P 1'
#
loop_
_entity.id
_entity.type
_entity.pdbx_description
1 polymer ?
#
loop_
_entity_poly.entity_id
_entity_poly.type
_entity_poly.pdbx_seq_one_letter_code
_entity_poly.pdbx_strand_id
1 'polypeptide(L)'
;MRAPRWSRKRLIGMLLDCYGLTARGKIDVAAVAAYAGVTPSTVRRWISKRHPRSPRRVAIPKRRIVQLQRGPAEVERRNDQQYHYALNALASLEAGSAILPVWREQGWLDPHTVAIIAIHAKPWLQVAVTNGHPRAWGELRRRGAIAASLTVPTRFHAQVLAHAVMVRQQAWRVHPTPRRLAAGRTQAWMADAPPVDLAALSTDLGFGPLKPG
;
A
#
# COMPACT_ATOMS: atom_id res chain seq x y z
N MET A 1 -12.42 -12.12 -4.61
CA MET A 1 -12.65 -11.59 -3.23
C MET A 1 -13.67 -10.46 -3.28
N ARG A 2 -14.50 -10.29 -2.23
CA ARG A 2 -15.48 -9.20 -2.15
C ARG A 2 -14.83 -7.95 -1.58
N ALA A 3 -14.88 -6.83 -2.30
CA ALA A 3 -14.42 -5.52 -1.84
C ALA A 3 -15.06 -5.11 -0.50
N PRO A 4 -14.42 -4.24 0.32
CA PRO A 4 -14.98 -3.87 1.59
C PRO A 4 -16.29 -3.12 1.41
N ARG A 5 -17.24 -3.40 2.29
CA ARG A 5 -18.50 -2.65 2.32
C ARG A 5 -18.24 -1.26 2.90
N TRP A 6 -18.31 -0.24 2.05
CA TRP A 6 -18.19 1.15 2.47
C TRP A 6 -19.45 1.62 3.21
N SER A 7 -19.38 1.57 4.54
CA SER A 7 -20.35 2.21 5.42
C SER A 7 -19.89 3.63 5.79
N ARG A 8 -20.81 4.47 6.28
CA ARG A 8 -20.46 5.79 6.83
C ARG A 8 -19.44 5.67 7.97
N LYS A 9 -19.60 4.68 8.85
CA LYS A 9 -18.66 4.41 9.96
C LYS A 9 -17.25 4.12 9.42
N ARG A 10 -17.15 3.26 8.40
CA ARG A 10 -15.86 2.93 7.76
C ARG A 10 -15.22 4.15 7.11
N LEU A 11 -15.99 4.92 6.35
CA LEU A 11 -15.51 6.15 5.72
C LEU A 11 -14.96 7.13 6.77
N ILE A 12 -15.70 7.36 7.86
CA ILE A 12 -15.27 8.24 8.95
C ILE A 12 -13.99 7.73 9.59
N GLY A 13 -13.90 6.44 9.92
CA GLY A 13 -12.69 5.84 10.48
C GLY A 13 -11.48 6.05 9.58
N MET A 14 -11.60 5.68 8.30
CA MET A 14 -10.53 5.88 7.32
C MET A 14 -10.08 7.34 7.22
N LEU A 15 -11.01 8.31 7.20
CA LEU A 15 -10.67 9.73 7.13
C LEU A 15 -9.96 10.20 8.40
N LEU A 16 -10.41 9.75 9.58
CA LEU A 16 -9.77 10.04 10.85
C LEU A 16 -8.34 9.51 10.90
N ASP A 17 -8.13 8.26 10.49
CA ASP A 17 -6.82 7.63 10.54
C ASP A 17 -5.85 8.30 9.55
N CYS A 18 -6.31 8.63 8.34
CA CYS A 18 -5.47 9.15 7.26
C CYS A 18 -5.18 10.66 7.34
N TYR A 19 -6.17 11.46 7.76
CA TYR A 19 -6.09 12.93 7.73
C TYR A 19 -6.14 13.55 9.12
N GLY A 20 -6.63 12.81 10.12
CA GLY A 20 -6.57 13.24 11.50
C GLY A 20 -7.75 14.07 11.98
N LEU A 21 -7.53 14.65 13.17
CA LEU A 21 -8.46 15.49 13.90
C LEU A 21 -8.02 16.95 13.84
N THR A 22 -8.98 17.85 13.76
CA THR A 22 -8.86 19.26 14.12
C THR A 22 -8.64 19.42 15.63
N ALA A 23 -8.22 20.62 16.07
CA ALA A 23 -8.10 20.95 17.50
C ALA A 23 -9.41 20.75 18.29
N ARG A 24 -10.57 20.78 17.64
CA ARG A 24 -11.89 20.54 18.24
C ARG A 24 -12.31 19.06 18.24
N GLY A 25 -11.40 18.13 17.97
CA GLY A 25 -11.67 16.68 17.99
C GLY A 25 -12.59 16.18 16.88
N LYS A 26 -12.78 16.95 15.79
CA LYS A 26 -13.54 16.53 14.59
C LYS A 26 -12.59 16.21 13.44
N ILE A 27 -13.01 15.38 12.48
CA ILE A 27 -12.26 15.11 11.24
C ILE A 27 -11.71 16.41 10.65
N ASP A 28 -10.44 16.41 10.22
CA ASP A 28 -9.86 17.49 9.43
C ASP A 28 -10.44 17.50 8.00
N VAL A 29 -11.62 18.10 7.88
CA VAL A 29 -12.35 18.25 6.61
C VAL A 29 -11.54 19.07 5.60
N ALA A 30 -10.73 20.03 6.05
CA ALA A 30 -9.94 20.87 5.16
C ALA A 30 -8.82 20.06 4.51
N ALA A 31 -8.11 19.23 5.27
CA ALA A 31 -7.09 18.34 4.73
C ALA A 31 -7.65 17.34 3.71
N VAL A 32 -8.83 16.75 3.99
CA VAL A 32 -9.51 15.84 3.06
C VAL A 32 -9.93 16.56 1.78
N ALA A 33 -10.48 17.77 1.92
CA ALA A 33 -10.94 18.58 0.80
C ALA A 33 -9.79 18.98 -0.13
N ALA A 34 -8.68 19.45 0.45
CA ALA A 34 -7.46 19.78 -0.27
C ALA A 34 -6.91 18.58 -1.04
N TYR A 35 -6.82 17.41 -0.40
CA TYR A 35 -6.33 16.19 -1.06
C TYR A 35 -7.25 15.73 -2.20
N ALA A 36 -8.56 15.74 -1.98
CA ALA A 36 -9.53 15.26 -2.96
C ALA A 36 -9.81 16.28 -4.09
N GLY A 37 -9.34 17.53 -3.96
CA GLY A 37 -9.64 18.61 -4.91
C GLY A 37 -11.12 18.99 -4.91
N VAL A 38 -11.73 19.09 -3.74
CA VAL A 38 -13.15 19.46 -3.57
C VAL A 38 -13.33 20.50 -2.46
N THR A 39 -14.54 21.05 -2.31
CA THR A 39 -14.84 21.97 -1.21
C THR A 39 -15.05 21.24 0.13
N PRO A 40 -14.74 21.88 1.28
CA PRO A 40 -15.05 21.33 2.60
C PRO A 40 -16.52 20.95 2.79
N SER A 41 -17.45 21.72 2.21
CA SER A 41 -18.89 21.41 2.24
C SER A 41 -19.23 20.10 1.53
N THR A 42 -18.52 19.78 0.45
CA THR A 42 -18.65 18.48 -0.24
C THR A 42 -18.26 17.32 0.66
N VAL A 43 -17.14 17.46 1.38
CA VAL A 43 -16.68 16.44 2.33
C VAL A 43 -17.66 16.31 3.50
N ARG A 44 -18.16 17.42 4.06
CA ARG A 44 -19.21 17.39 5.11
C ARG A 44 -20.46 16.65 4.64
N ARG A 45 -20.86 16.82 3.37
CA ARG A 45 -21.98 16.08 2.78
C ARG A 45 -21.71 14.58 2.74
N TRP A 46 -20.49 14.14 2.42
CA TRP A 46 -20.12 12.71 2.42
C TRP A 46 -20.26 12.04 3.78
N ILE A 47 -19.97 12.78 4.85
CA ILE A 47 -19.99 12.28 6.24
C ILE A 47 -21.27 12.67 7.01
N SER A 48 -22.22 13.37 6.38
CA SER A 48 -23.46 13.78 7.03
C SER A 48 -24.33 12.57 7.38
N LYS A 49 -25.14 12.67 8.45
CA LYS A 49 -26.19 11.67 8.75
C LYS A 49 -27.43 11.85 7.85
N ARG A 50 -27.62 13.04 7.26
CA ARG A 50 -28.83 13.41 6.50
C ARG A 50 -28.86 12.87 5.07
N HIS A 51 -27.72 12.42 4.55
CA HIS A 51 -27.61 11.82 3.22
C HIS A 51 -26.64 10.64 3.25
N PRO A 52 -26.97 9.49 2.64
CA PRO A 52 -28.19 9.14 1.92
C PRO A 52 -29.28 8.54 2.82
N ARG A 53 -30.55 8.62 2.40
CA ARG A 53 -31.71 8.07 3.13
C ARG A 53 -31.64 6.55 3.39
N SER A 54 -30.80 5.82 2.65
CA SER A 54 -30.56 4.39 2.86
C SER A 54 -29.27 4.16 3.65
N PRO A 55 -29.32 3.43 4.78
CA PRO A 55 -28.12 3.05 5.54
C PRO A 55 -27.15 2.15 4.76
N ARG A 56 -27.58 1.61 3.61
CA ARG A 56 -26.76 0.75 2.74
C ARG A 56 -25.89 1.51 1.75
N ARG A 57 -26.14 2.82 1.53
CA ARG A 57 -25.36 3.64 0.60
C ARG A 57 -24.51 4.64 1.38
N VAL A 58 -23.29 4.90 0.91
CA VAL A 58 -22.48 6.03 1.35
C VAL A 58 -22.72 7.21 0.40
N ALA A 59 -22.71 8.43 0.91
CA ALA A 59 -22.92 9.64 0.11
C ALA A 59 -21.71 9.98 -0.78
N ILE A 60 -20.53 9.43 -0.48
CA ILE A 60 -19.34 9.62 -1.31
C ILE A 60 -19.43 8.79 -2.61
N PRO A 61 -19.19 9.39 -3.79
CA PRO A 61 -19.10 8.62 -5.04
C PRO A 61 -17.96 7.61 -5.02
N LYS A 62 -18.15 6.43 -5.64
CA LYS A 62 -17.11 5.37 -5.73
C LYS A 62 -15.76 5.89 -6.24
N ARG A 63 -15.75 6.75 -7.27
CA ARG A 63 -14.52 7.36 -7.81
C ARG A 63 -13.73 8.16 -6.78
N ARG A 64 -14.41 8.81 -5.84
CA ARG A 64 -13.76 9.59 -4.77
C ARG A 64 -13.20 8.69 -3.67
N ILE A 65 -13.85 7.55 -3.41
CA ILE A 65 -13.25 6.52 -2.55
C ILE A 65 -11.93 6.07 -3.17
N VAL A 66 -11.92 5.63 -4.44
CA VAL A 66 -10.69 5.17 -5.12
C VAL A 66 -9.58 6.22 -5.08
N GLN A 67 -9.92 7.51 -5.28
CA GLN A 67 -8.97 8.60 -5.15
C GLN A 67 -8.35 8.72 -3.74
N LEU A 68 -9.16 8.59 -2.67
CA LEU A 68 -8.68 8.63 -1.28
C LEU A 68 -7.83 7.40 -0.89
N GLN A 69 -7.95 6.31 -1.64
CA GLN A 69 -7.20 5.08 -1.42
C GLN A 69 -5.83 5.08 -2.11
N ARG A 70 -5.64 5.90 -3.13
CA ARG A 70 -4.41 5.98 -3.94
C ARG A 70 -3.64 7.23 -3.60
N GLY A 71 -2.33 7.21 -3.84
CA GLY A 71 -1.52 8.42 -3.80
C GLY A 71 -1.83 9.39 -4.94
N PRO A 72 -1.17 10.55 -4.99
CA PRO A 72 -1.20 11.43 -6.15
C PRO A 72 -0.83 10.68 -7.44
N ALA A 73 -1.42 11.09 -8.57
CA ALA A 73 -1.28 10.38 -9.85
C ALA A 73 0.17 10.20 -10.29
N GLU A 74 1.05 11.17 -10.01
CA GLU A 74 2.49 11.07 -10.28
C GLU A 74 3.17 9.95 -9.49
N VAL A 75 2.77 9.75 -8.23
CA VAL A 75 3.34 8.71 -7.38
C VAL A 75 2.86 7.34 -7.84
N GLU A 76 1.59 7.20 -8.21
CA GLU A 76 1.08 5.95 -8.78
C GLU A 76 1.75 5.64 -10.12
N ARG A 77 1.91 6.62 -11.01
CA ARG A 77 2.66 6.45 -12.27
C ARG A 77 4.10 5.98 -12.03
N ARG A 78 4.78 6.52 -11.03
CA ARG A 78 6.14 6.09 -10.66
C ARG A 78 6.15 4.65 -10.16
N ASN A 79 5.17 4.25 -9.35
CA ASN A 79 5.07 2.85 -8.89
C ASN A 79 4.84 1.90 -10.07
N ASP A 80 3.96 2.27 -11.01
CA ASP A 80 3.70 1.49 -12.22
C ASP A 80 4.95 1.38 -13.11
N GLN A 81 5.69 2.47 -13.29
CA GLN A 81 6.98 2.46 -14.01
C GLN A 81 8.01 1.54 -13.35
N GLN A 82 8.12 1.57 -12.02
CA GLN A 82 9.02 0.67 -11.30
C GLN A 82 8.63 -0.80 -11.47
N TYR A 83 7.33 -1.09 -11.50
CA TYR A 83 6.81 -2.42 -11.78
C TYR A 83 7.17 -2.90 -13.19
N HIS A 84 6.90 -2.09 -14.22
CA HIS A 84 7.23 -2.43 -15.60
C HIS A 84 8.74 -2.57 -15.82
N TYR A 85 9.54 -1.71 -15.19
CA TYR A 85 10.99 -1.84 -15.21
C TYR A 85 11.45 -3.17 -14.63
N ALA A 86 10.88 -3.59 -13.49
CA ALA A 86 11.21 -4.87 -12.87
C ALA A 86 10.83 -6.06 -13.76
N LEU A 87 9.66 -6.04 -14.41
CA LEU A 87 9.25 -7.08 -15.37
C LEU A 87 10.24 -7.20 -16.54
N ASN A 88 10.60 -6.06 -17.14
CA ASN A 88 11.55 -6.03 -18.25
C ASN A 88 12.93 -6.55 -17.81
N ALA A 89 13.38 -6.18 -16.60
CA ALA A 89 14.64 -6.66 -16.06
C ALA A 89 14.64 -8.18 -15.84
N LEU A 90 13.54 -8.75 -15.34
CA LEU A 90 13.39 -10.21 -15.18
C LEU A 90 13.44 -10.93 -16.53
N ALA A 91 12.71 -10.42 -17.53
CA ALA A 91 12.75 -10.99 -18.88
C ALA A 91 14.16 -10.93 -19.49
N SER A 92 14.90 -9.84 -19.27
CA SER A 92 16.30 -9.74 -19.71
C SER A 92 17.22 -10.75 -19.02
N LEU A 93 17.01 -11.01 -17.72
CA LEU A 93 17.77 -12.01 -16.98
C LEU A 93 17.49 -13.43 -17.49
N GLU A 94 16.22 -13.76 -17.75
CA GLU A 94 15.82 -15.06 -18.32
C GLU A 94 16.39 -15.27 -19.73
N ALA A 95 16.40 -14.21 -20.55
CA ALA A 95 16.98 -14.24 -21.89
C ALA A 95 18.53 -14.27 -21.91
N GLY A 96 19.20 -14.28 -20.75
CA GLY A 96 20.66 -14.28 -20.66
C GLY A 96 21.32 -12.99 -21.18
N SER A 97 20.58 -11.87 -21.17
CA SER A 97 21.11 -10.57 -21.62
C SER A 97 22.24 -10.07 -20.71
N ALA A 98 23.09 -9.19 -21.24
CA ALA A 98 24.18 -8.59 -20.48
C ALA A 98 23.62 -7.84 -19.24
N ILE A 99 24.09 -8.25 -18.06
CA ILE A 99 23.73 -7.63 -16.78
C ILE A 99 24.27 -6.21 -16.74
N LEU A 100 23.38 -5.23 -16.53
CA LEU A 100 23.79 -3.83 -16.35
C LEU A 100 24.69 -3.70 -15.10
N PRO A 101 25.89 -3.07 -15.20
CA PRO A 101 26.82 -2.94 -14.07
C PRO A 101 26.17 -2.36 -12.81
N VAL A 102 25.30 -1.35 -12.98
CA VAL A 102 24.56 -0.70 -11.90
C VAL A 102 23.70 -1.68 -11.09
N TRP A 103 23.22 -2.78 -11.67
CA TRP A 103 22.44 -3.78 -10.94
C TRP A 103 23.29 -4.55 -9.93
N ARG A 104 24.56 -4.83 -10.27
CA ARG A 104 25.50 -5.47 -9.35
C ARG A 104 25.97 -4.49 -8.27
N GLU A 105 26.36 -3.29 -8.68
CA GLU A 105 26.84 -2.25 -7.76
C GLU A 105 25.81 -1.89 -6.68
N GLN A 106 24.53 -1.90 -7.04
CA GLN A 106 23.44 -1.61 -6.11
C GLN A 106 22.90 -2.86 -5.37
N GLY A 107 23.50 -4.04 -5.59
CA GLY A 107 23.06 -5.31 -4.99
C GLY A 107 21.64 -5.72 -5.41
N TRP A 108 21.15 -5.27 -6.57
CA TRP A 108 19.77 -5.57 -6.99
C TRP A 108 19.56 -7.02 -7.37
N LEU A 109 20.65 -7.73 -7.68
CA LEU A 109 20.65 -9.16 -7.98
C LEU A 109 20.73 -10.03 -6.73
N ASP A 110 20.96 -9.43 -5.56
CA ASP A 110 21.02 -10.15 -4.29
C ASP A 110 19.62 -10.47 -3.78
N PRO A 111 19.47 -11.49 -2.92
CA PRO A 111 18.20 -11.83 -2.29
C PRO A 111 17.56 -10.63 -1.59
N HIS A 112 16.27 -10.43 -1.85
CA HIS A 112 15.47 -9.39 -1.22
C HIS A 112 14.29 -9.99 -0.48
N THR A 113 13.89 -9.39 0.63
CA THR A 113 12.72 -9.80 1.41
C THR A 113 11.57 -8.82 1.21
N VAL A 114 10.40 -9.36 0.88
CA VAL A 114 9.11 -8.68 0.94
C VAL A 114 8.48 -8.99 2.29
N ALA A 115 8.19 -7.97 3.08
CA ALA A 115 7.55 -8.11 4.38
C ALA A 115 6.22 -7.35 4.43
N ILE A 116 5.21 -7.96 5.04
CA ILE A 116 3.98 -7.30 5.45
C ILE A 116 4.11 -6.97 6.93
N ILE A 117 4.00 -5.70 7.27
CA ILE A 117 4.10 -5.18 8.63
C ILE A 117 2.76 -4.60 9.11
N ALA A 118 2.35 -4.96 10.31
CA ALA A 118 1.26 -4.34 11.04
C ALA A 118 1.79 -3.11 11.77
N ILE A 119 1.39 -1.93 11.32
CA ILE A 119 1.93 -0.65 11.81
C ILE A 119 1.45 -0.41 13.24
N HIS A 120 2.39 -0.15 14.16
CA HIS A 120 2.06 0.07 15.56
C HIS A 120 1.09 1.25 15.75
N ALA A 121 0.09 1.07 16.61
CA ALA A 121 -0.94 2.06 16.93
C ALA A 121 -1.72 2.61 15.71
N LYS A 122 -1.72 1.88 14.59
CA LYS A 122 -2.48 2.20 13.37
C LYS A 122 -3.28 0.98 12.92
N PRO A 123 -4.49 1.17 12.37
CA PRO A 123 -5.30 0.06 11.87
C PRO A 123 -4.88 -0.36 10.44
N TRP A 124 -3.57 -0.38 10.17
CA TRP A 124 -3.02 -0.56 8.82
C TRP A 124 -1.97 -1.66 8.77
N LEU A 125 -1.96 -2.34 7.64
CA LEU A 125 -0.86 -3.17 7.18
C LEU A 125 -0.09 -2.41 6.09
N GLN A 126 1.18 -2.70 5.94
CA GLN A 126 2.04 -2.13 4.91
C GLN A 126 2.97 -3.19 4.34
N VAL A 127 3.20 -3.14 3.02
CA VAL A 127 4.23 -3.95 2.37
C VAL A 127 5.52 -3.15 2.28
N ALA A 128 6.64 -3.80 2.57
CA ALA A 128 7.96 -3.23 2.49
C ALA A 128 8.91 -4.21 1.79
N VAL A 129 9.85 -3.66 1.02
CA VAL A 129 10.94 -4.41 0.37
C VAL A 129 12.24 -4.03 1.06
N THR A 130 13.03 -5.02 1.43
CA THR A 130 14.34 -4.85 2.06
C THR A 130 15.35 -5.82 1.47
N ASN A 131 16.62 -5.45 1.48
CA ASN A 131 17.74 -6.32 1.11
C ASN A 131 18.16 -7.29 2.25
N GLY A 132 17.35 -7.41 3.31
CA GLY A 132 17.60 -8.35 4.40
C GLY A 132 18.69 -7.93 5.39
N HIS A 133 19.30 -6.75 5.22
CA HIS A 133 20.34 -6.26 6.13
C HIS A 133 19.79 -6.05 7.56
N PRO A 134 20.52 -6.39 8.65
CA PRO A 134 20.04 -6.29 10.03
C PRO A 134 19.48 -4.90 10.39
N ARG A 135 20.13 -3.84 9.90
CA ARG A 135 19.67 -2.44 10.08
C ARG A 135 18.28 -2.20 9.47
N ALA A 136 18.02 -2.74 8.29
CA ALA A 136 16.74 -2.59 7.61
C ALA A 136 15.64 -3.39 8.34
N TRP A 137 15.96 -4.60 8.81
CA TRP A 137 15.05 -5.36 9.68
C TRP A 137 14.75 -4.65 10.99
N GLY A 138 15.75 -4.04 11.64
CA GLY A 138 15.56 -3.24 12.84
C GLY A 138 14.66 -2.03 12.60
N GLU A 139 14.76 -1.39 11.43
CA GLU A 139 13.85 -0.32 11.05
C GLU A 139 12.41 -0.81 10.82
N LEU A 140 12.22 -1.95 10.15
CA LEU A 140 10.89 -2.53 9.96
C LEU A 140 10.23 -2.88 11.29
N ARG A 141 10.97 -3.54 12.20
CA ARG A 141 10.48 -3.92 13.54
C ARG A 141 10.15 -2.70 14.40
N ARG A 142 10.87 -1.58 14.25
CA ARG A 142 10.52 -0.32 14.94
C ARG A 142 9.21 0.29 14.43
N ARG A 143 8.86 0.05 13.16
CA ARG A 143 7.64 0.59 12.54
C ARG A 143 6.40 -0.27 12.83
N GLY A 144 6.58 -1.59 13.00
CA GLY A 144 5.48 -2.51 13.16
C GLY A 144 5.88 -3.95 13.43
N ALA A 145 4.88 -4.76 13.80
CA ALA A 145 5.05 -6.20 13.92
C ALA A 145 5.04 -6.85 12.52
N ILE A 146 5.97 -7.77 12.26
CA ILE A 146 6.02 -8.51 10.99
C ILE A 146 4.89 -9.54 10.99
N ALA A 147 3.92 -9.36 10.09
CA ALA A 147 2.78 -10.28 9.92
C ALA A 147 3.12 -11.43 8.96
N ALA A 148 3.92 -11.16 7.93
CA ALA A 148 4.42 -12.15 6.99
C ALA A 148 5.71 -11.63 6.34
N SER A 149 6.59 -12.53 5.91
CA SER A 149 7.74 -12.17 5.08
C SER A 149 8.13 -13.30 4.13
N LEU A 150 8.63 -12.94 2.96
CA LEU A 150 9.15 -13.87 1.98
C LEU A 150 10.42 -13.33 1.33
N THR A 151 11.46 -14.14 1.27
CA THR A 151 12.70 -13.83 0.55
C THR A 151 12.60 -14.37 -0.88
N VAL A 152 12.95 -13.52 -1.83
CA VAL A 152 12.91 -13.77 -3.27
C VAL A 152 14.27 -13.49 -3.91
N PRO A 153 14.57 -14.06 -5.09
CA PRO A 153 15.94 -14.09 -5.63
C PRO A 153 16.58 -12.72 -5.85
N THR A 154 15.81 -11.73 -6.29
CA THR A 154 16.33 -10.41 -6.63
C THR A 154 15.39 -9.30 -6.19
N ARG A 155 15.87 -8.06 -6.22
CA ARG A 155 15.06 -6.86 -6.00
C ARG A 155 13.89 -6.78 -6.98
N PHE A 156 14.07 -7.20 -8.23
CA PHE A 156 13.03 -7.14 -9.25
C PHE A 156 11.85 -8.06 -8.91
N HIS A 157 12.15 -9.29 -8.46
CA HIS A 157 11.13 -10.21 -7.94
C HIS A 157 10.38 -9.57 -6.76
N ALA A 158 11.11 -8.90 -5.86
CA ALA A 158 10.51 -8.26 -4.69
C ALA A 158 9.59 -7.09 -5.08
N GLN A 159 9.96 -6.30 -6.10
CA GLN A 159 9.15 -5.22 -6.64
C GLN A 159 7.86 -5.73 -7.30
N VAL A 160 7.96 -6.79 -8.12
CA VAL A 160 6.82 -7.45 -8.76
C VAL A 160 5.87 -8.02 -7.72
N LEU A 161 6.39 -8.73 -6.71
CA LEU A 161 5.57 -9.29 -5.63
C LEU A 161 4.90 -8.19 -4.79
N ALA A 162 5.64 -7.15 -4.39
CA ALA A 162 5.06 -6.03 -3.64
C ALA A 162 3.95 -5.32 -4.44
N HIS A 163 4.14 -5.12 -5.74
CA HIS A 163 3.11 -4.58 -6.61
C HIS A 163 1.87 -5.48 -6.66
N ALA A 164 2.05 -6.80 -6.82
CA ALA A 164 0.94 -7.76 -6.83
C ALA A 164 0.15 -7.76 -5.50
N VAL A 165 0.83 -7.63 -4.36
CA VAL A 165 0.19 -7.45 -3.04
C VAL A 165 -0.72 -6.22 -3.07
N MET A 166 -0.22 -5.08 -3.57
CA MET A 166 -0.99 -3.84 -3.61
C MET A 166 -2.18 -3.90 -4.58
N VAL A 167 -2.05 -4.58 -5.71
CA VAL A 167 -3.16 -4.83 -6.64
C VAL A 167 -4.24 -5.68 -5.97
N ARG A 168 -3.86 -6.77 -5.29
CA ARG A 168 -4.78 -7.64 -4.55
C ARG A 168 -5.53 -6.87 -3.45
N GLN A 169 -4.83 -5.96 -2.78
CA GLN A 169 -5.39 -5.13 -1.70
C GLN A 169 -5.97 -3.79 -2.17
N GLN A 170 -6.12 -3.56 -3.47
CA GLN A 170 -6.52 -2.26 -4.04
C GLN A 170 -7.80 -1.69 -3.40
N ALA A 171 -8.77 -2.55 -3.08
CA ALA A 171 -10.05 -2.12 -2.49
C ALA A 171 -9.95 -1.76 -1.00
N TRP A 172 -8.84 -2.09 -0.32
CA TRP A 172 -8.54 -1.74 1.07
C TRP A 172 -7.38 -0.74 1.21
N ARG A 173 -6.71 -0.38 0.12
CA ARG A 173 -5.64 0.63 0.12
C ARG A 173 -6.09 1.91 0.80
N VAL A 174 -5.14 2.56 1.47
CA VAL A 174 -5.31 3.86 2.10
C VAL A 174 -4.12 4.74 1.76
N HIS A 175 -4.34 6.05 1.64
CA HIS A 175 -3.25 7.00 1.46
C HIS A 175 -3.21 8.00 2.62
N PRO A 176 -2.51 7.67 3.72
CA PRO A 176 -2.38 8.58 4.85
C PRO A 176 -1.49 9.79 4.50
N THR A 177 -1.75 10.89 5.20
CA THR A 177 -0.90 12.08 5.15
C THR A 177 0.50 11.80 5.72
N PRO A 178 1.53 12.56 5.34
CA PRO A 178 2.89 12.39 5.86
C PRO A 178 2.99 12.45 7.39
N ARG A 179 2.13 13.25 8.03
CA ARG A 179 2.04 13.34 9.50
C ARG A 179 1.51 12.08 10.16
N ARG A 180 0.77 11.24 9.43
CA ARG A 180 0.14 10.01 9.95
C ARG A 180 0.96 8.77 9.66
N LEU A 181 1.76 8.80 8.60
CA LEU A 181 2.71 7.76 8.24
C LEU A 181 3.86 8.39 7.46
N ALA A 182 5.06 8.39 8.01
CA ALA A 182 6.19 9.09 7.40
C ALA A 182 6.69 8.41 6.11
N ALA A 183 6.65 7.07 6.03
CA ALA A 183 7.23 6.29 4.94
C ALA A 183 6.25 5.25 4.36
N GLY A 184 6.37 4.96 3.06
CA GLY A 184 5.60 3.91 2.37
C GLY A 184 4.09 4.15 2.31
N ARG A 185 3.66 5.41 2.25
CA ARG A 185 2.23 5.82 2.25
C ARG A 185 1.42 5.29 1.06
N THR A 186 2.07 4.85 0.00
CA THR A 186 1.41 4.23 -1.18
C THR A 186 1.29 2.71 -1.07
N GLN A 187 1.95 2.13 -0.06
CA GLN A 187 2.11 0.69 0.14
C GLN A 187 1.33 0.22 1.39
N ALA A 188 0.27 0.92 1.77
CA ALA A 188 -0.52 0.65 2.98
C ALA A 188 -2.00 0.37 2.67
N TRP A 189 -2.62 -0.48 3.49
CA TRP A 189 -4.04 -0.84 3.41
C TRP A 189 -4.62 -1.10 4.81
N MET A 190 -5.96 -1.09 4.91
CA MET A 190 -6.66 -1.36 6.18
C MET A 190 -6.41 -2.80 6.66
N ALA A 191 -6.19 -2.98 7.96
CA ALA A 191 -5.82 -4.28 8.54
C ALA A 191 -6.93 -5.33 8.51
N ASP A 192 -8.18 -4.94 8.26
CA ASP A 192 -9.31 -5.84 8.06
C ASP A 192 -9.46 -6.36 6.62
N ALA A 193 -8.42 -6.17 5.79
CA ALA A 193 -8.33 -6.78 4.48
C ALA A 193 -8.12 -8.30 4.60
N PRO A 194 -8.54 -9.09 3.59
CA PRO A 194 -8.18 -10.49 3.51
C PRO A 194 -6.66 -10.67 3.63
N PRO A 195 -6.19 -11.71 4.35
CA PRO A 195 -4.76 -11.99 4.45
C PRO A 195 -4.17 -12.27 3.07
N VAL A 196 -2.91 -11.88 2.90
CA VAL A 196 -2.15 -12.15 1.68
C VAL A 196 -1.11 -13.21 2.01
N ASP A 197 -1.24 -14.36 1.37
CA ASP A 197 -0.20 -15.37 1.35
C ASP A 197 0.86 -14.97 0.32
N LEU A 198 2.03 -14.56 0.82
CA LEU A 198 3.14 -14.13 -0.04
C LEU A 198 3.71 -15.29 -0.87
N ALA A 199 3.76 -16.50 -0.31
CA ALA A 199 4.35 -17.67 -0.97
C ALA A 199 3.44 -18.20 -2.08
N ALA A 200 2.13 -18.27 -1.82
CA ALA A 200 1.17 -18.61 -2.86
C ALA A 200 1.21 -17.56 -3.99
N LEU A 201 1.24 -16.27 -3.63
CA LEU A 201 1.31 -15.20 -4.62
C LEU A 201 2.62 -15.20 -5.43
N SER A 202 3.77 -15.51 -4.83
CA SER A 202 5.02 -15.65 -5.59
C SER A 202 5.02 -16.85 -6.53
N THR A 203 4.27 -17.91 -6.17
CA THR A 203 4.12 -19.10 -7.01
C THR A 203 3.23 -18.79 -8.21
N ASP A 204 2.11 -18.09 -8.00
CA ASP A 204 1.22 -17.60 -9.07
C ASP A 204 1.95 -16.69 -10.07
N LEU A 205 2.98 -15.97 -9.60
CA LEU A 205 3.82 -15.08 -10.41
C LEU A 205 5.00 -15.80 -11.09
N GLY A 206 5.22 -17.08 -10.83
CA GLY A 206 6.19 -17.92 -11.54
C GLY A 206 7.62 -17.95 -10.99
N PHE A 207 7.93 -17.31 -9.86
CA PHE A 207 9.31 -17.27 -9.33
C PHE A 207 9.55 -17.96 -7.98
N GLY A 208 8.51 -18.49 -7.32
CA GLY A 208 8.60 -19.36 -6.13
C GLY A 208 9.33 -18.75 -4.91
N PRO A 209 9.17 -19.34 -3.71
CA PRO A 209 9.96 -18.95 -2.55
C PRO A 209 11.41 -19.44 -2.69
N LEU A 210 12.40 -18.61 -2.32
CA LEU A 210 13.74 -19.15 -2.04
C LEU A 210 13.63 -20.08 -0.84
N LYS A 211 14.12 -21.32 -0.97
CA LYS A 211 14.23 -22.23 0.17
C LYS A 211 15.15 -21.58 1.22
N PRO A 212 14.78 -21.60 2.51
CA PRO A 212 15.73 -21.22 3.55
C PRO A 212 16.91 -22.19 3.48
N GLY A 213 18.11 -21.63 3.28
CA GLY A 213 19.37 -22.34 3.47
C GLY A 213 19.75 -22.40 4.93
#